data_AF-A0A5C5S965-F1
#
_entry.id   AF-A0A5C5S965-F1
#
_cell.length_a   1.000
_cell.length_b   1.000
_cell.length_c   1.000
_cell.angle_alpha   90.00
_cell.angle_beta   90.00
_cell.angle_gamma   90.00
#
_symmetry.space_group_name_H-M   'P 1'
#
loop_
_entity.id
_entity.type
_entity.pdbx_description
1 polymer ?
#
loop_
_entity_poly.entity_id
_entity_poly.type
_entity_poly.pdbx_seq_one_letter_code
_entity_poly.pdbx_strand_id
1 'polypeptide(L)'
;MEAVASWIVGILMLTLPVDWTATKAAACRDVPVAQAPTKTMTQECMATFARGESQLTVIVWTPQVARDGGPMASAENLKGRLLGKNVVVSRTSHFMGKPQEVLVTALTLENPRAHVLIHAQKITTQDFQAVLDRVKLAK
;
A
#
# COMPACT_ATOMS: atom_id res chain seq x y z
N MET A 1 -2.16 -26.78 -0.21
CA MET A 1 -1.29 -25.60 0.00
C MET A 1 -1.45 -24.73 -1.23
N GLU A 2 -1.94 -23.51 -1.09
CA GLU A 2 -2.06 -22.57 -2.21
C GLU A 2 -0.64 -22.12 -2.61
N ALA A 3 -0.32 -22.17 -3.90
CA ALA A 3 1.00 -21.70 -4.36
C ALA A 3 1.07 -20.18 -4.22
N VAL A 4 2.21 -19.68 -3.74
CA VAL A 4 2.43 -18.25 -3.49
C VAL A 4 3.70 -17.75 -4.16
N ALA A 5 3.69 -16.48 -4.56
CA ALA A 5 4.85 -15.74 -5.04
C ALA A 5 5.17 -14.60 -4.07
N SER A 6 6.45 -14.26 -3.96
CA SER A 6 6.94 -13.19 -3.09
C SER A 6 7.58 -12.08 -3.91
N TRP A 7 7.26 -10.83 -3.57
CA TRP A 7 7.82 -9.62 -4.19
C TRP A 7 8.32 -8.66 -3.12
N ILE A 8 9.39 -7.94 -3.44
CA ILE A 8 9.96 -6.90 -2.58
C ILE A 8 9.50 -5.54 -3.09
N VAL A 9 8.96 -4.69 -2.21
CA VAL A 9 8.58 -3.31 -2.50
C VAL A 9 9.19 -2.42 -1.41
N GLY A 10 10.34 -1.82 -1.71
CA GLY A 10 11.14 -1.11 -0.71
C GLY A 10 11.53 -2.04 0.43
N ILE A 11 11.09 -1.71 1.65
CA ILE A 11 11.34 -2.50 2.86
C ILE A 11 10.29 -3.59 3.14
N LEU A 12 9.31 -3.78 2.24
CA LEU A 12 8.26 -4.77 2.41
C LEU A 12 8.51 -6.01 1.55
N MET A 13 8.25 -7.17 2.11
CA MET A 13 8.05 -8.41 1.38
C MET A 13 6.54 -8.71 1.34
N LEU A 14 5.98 -8.74 0.14
CA LEU A 14 4.59 -9.07 -0.12
C LEU A 14 4.50 -10.50 -0.64
N THR A 15 3.66 -11.33 -0.01
CA THR A 15 3.40 -12.71 -0.48
C THR A 15 1.95 -12.81 -0.95
N LEU A 16 1.72 -13.00 -2.25
CA LEU A 16 0.38 -13.19 -2.83
C LEU A 16 0.25 -14.58 -3.46
N PRO A 17 -0.98 -15.08 -3.66
CA PRO A 17 -1.19 -16.26 -4.49
C PRO A 17 -0.60 -16.09 -5.92
N VAL A 18 -0.20 -17.19 -6.56
CA VAL A 18 0.48 -17.18 -7.88
C VAL A 18 -0.36 -16.66 -9.04
N ASP A 19 -1.67 -16.51 -8.86
CA ASP A 19 -2.58 -15.90 -9.84
C ASP A 19 -2.50 -14.36 -9.86
N TRP A 20 -1.81 -13.76 -8.89
CA TRP A 20 -1.43 -12.35 -8.92
C TRP A 20 -0.19 -12.14 -9.77
N THR A 21 -0.27 -11.18 -10.69
CA THR A 21 0.83 -10.81 -11.58
C THR A 21 1.21 -9.36 -11.37
N ALA A 22 2.51 -9.06 -11.39
CA ALA A 22 3.00 -7.69 -11.33
C ALA A 22 2.73 -6.99 -12.67
N THR A 23 1.75 -6.09 -12.71
CA THR A 23 1.48 -5.24 -13.88
C THR A 23 2.42 -4.04 -13.91
N LYS A 24 2.94 -3.64 -12.75
CA LYS A 24 4.06 -2.73 -12.60
C LYS A 24 5.02 -3.30 -11.56
N ALA A 25 6.18 -3.73 -12.03
CA ALA A 25 7.25 -4.22 -11.17
C ALA A 25 7.67 -3.16 -10.14
N ALA A 26 8.16 -3.62 -8.99
CA ALA A 26 8.62 -2.74 -7.94
C ALA A 26 9.76 -1.85 -8.43
N ALA A 27 9.56 -0.54 -8.34
CA ALA A 27 10.57 0.46 -8.68
C ALA A 27 10.65 1.50 -7.57
N CYS A 28 11.87 1.88 -7.21
CA CYS A 28 12.15 2.92 -6.24
C CYS A 28 12.70 4.16 -6.92
N ARG A 29 12.25 5.34 -6.49
CA ARG A 29 12.74 6.62 -7.00
C ARG A 29 12.75 7.66 -5.88
N ASP A 30 13.67 8.59 -5.94
CA ASP A 30 13.65 9.73 -5.05
C ASP A 30 12.63 10.76 -5.54
N VAL A 31 11.77 11.20 -4.64
CA VAL A 31 10.72 12.18 -4.93
C VAL A 31 10.78 13.32 -3.90
N PRO A 32 10.53 14.57 -4.34
CA PRO A 32 10.45 15.69 -3.42
C PRO A 32 9.21 15.54 -2.53
N VAL A 33 9.37 15.92 -1.26
CA VAL A 33 8.26 15.90 -0.29
C VAL A 33 7.50 17.22 -0.41
N ALA A 34 6.24 17.14 -0.80
CA ALA A 34 5.36 18.30 -0.85
C ALA A 34 5.25 18.93 0.56
N GLN A 35 5.31 20.26 0.64
CA GLN A 35 5.16 21.03 1.88
C GLN A 35 6.29 20.84 2.92
N ALA A 36 7.37 20.16 2.58
CA ALA A 36 8.59 20.10 3.39
C ALA A 36 9.60 21.20 3.02
N PRO A 37 10.63 21.47 3.85
CA PRO A 37 11.71 22.38 3.49
C PRO A 37 12.31 22.06 2.11
N THR A 38 12.74 23.09 1.39
CA THR A 38 13.32 22.96 0.04
C THR A 38 14.45 21.91 0.05
N LYS A 39 14.44 21.01 -0.94
CA LYS A 39 15.36 19.86 -1.09
C LYS A 39 15.09 18.64 -0.18
N THR A 40 13.98 18.60 0.56
CA THR A 40 13.59 17.37 1.28
C THR A 40 13.15 16.31 0.28
N MET A 41 13.86 15.19 0.26
CA MET A 41 13.58 14.04 -0.61
C MET A 41 13.15 12.83 0.23
N THR A 42 12.33 11.97 -0.36
CA THR A 42 12.01 10.64 0.16
C THR A 42 12.14 9.63 -0.96
N GLN A 43 12.56 8.41 -0.65
CA GLN A 43 12.53 7.31 -1.59
C GLN A 43 11.12 6.73 -1.62
N GLU A 44 10.48 6.74 -2.77
CA GLU A 44 9.19 6.12 -3.05
C GLU A 44 9.40 4.82 -3.81
N CYS A 45 9.10 3.69 -3.18
CA CYS A 45 9.03 2.39 -3.82
C CYS A 45 7.58 2.02 -4.08
N MET A 46 7.24 1.67 -5.32
CA MET A 46 5.87 1.34 -5.71
C MET A 46 5.83 0.11 -6.60
N ALA A 47 4.84 -0.75 -6.37
CA ALA A 47 4.49 -1.86 -7.24
C ALA A 47 2.97 -1.97 -7.39
N THR A 48 2.53 -2.49 -8.54
CA THR A 48 1.12 -2.78 -8.81
C THR A 48 0.98 -4.23 -9.29
N PHE A 49 -0.01 -4.91 -8.74
CA PHE A 49 -0.35 -6.29 -9.02
C PHE A 49 -1.81 -6.39 -9.47
N ALA A 50 -2.12 -7.39 -10.29
CA ALA A 50 -3.48 -7.67 -10.73
C ALA A 50 -3.80 -9.17 -10.67
N ARG A 51 -5.06 -9.47 -10.38
CA ARG A 51 -5.67 -10.80 -10.44
C ARG A 51 -7.08 -10.67 -11.00
N GLY A 52 -7.29 -11.10 -12.25
CA GLY A 52 -8.55 -10.85 -12.95
C GLY A 52 -8.83 -9.35 -13.04
N GLU A 53 -9.96 -8.91 -12.48
CA GLU A 53 -10.30 -7.49 -12.41
C GLU A 53 -9.75 -6.78 -11.16
N SER A 54 -9.27 -7.52 -10.16
CA SER A 54 -8.73 -6.94 -8.94
C SER A 54 -7.36 -6.32 -9.21
N GLN A 55 -7.11 -5.16 -8.61
CA GLN A 55 -5.81 -4.49 -8.65
C GLN A 55 -5.36 -4.15 -7.24
N LEU A 56 -4.09 -4.35 -6.94
CA LEU A 56 -3.45 -4.03 -5.66
C LEU A 56 -2.22 -3.16 -5.94
N THR A 57 -2.10 -2.05 -5.24
CA THR A 57 -0.93 -1.18 -5.30
C THR A 57 -0.35 -1.01 -3.90
N VAL A 58 0.96 -1.17 -3.82
CA VAL A 58 1.74 -0.96 -2.60
C VAL A 58 2.70 0.19 -2.85
N ILE A 59 2.70 1.16 -1.94
CA ILE A 59 3.61 2.30 -1.95
C ILE A 59 4.29 2.39 -0.59
N VAL A 60 5.61 2.57 -0.61
CA VAL A 60 6.45 2.69 0.58
C VAL A 60 7.31 3.93 0.42
N TRP A 61 7.25 4.83 1.40
CA TRP A 61 8.10 6.01 1.49
C TRP A 61 9.12 5.85 2.62
N THR A 62 10.40 6.05 2.30
CA THR A 62 11.52 5.95 3.24
C THR A 62 12.53 7.09 3.02
N PRO A 63 12.91 7.87 4.06
CA PRO A 63 12.40 7.80 5.43
C PRO A 63 10.93 8.23 5.51
N GLN A 64 10.29 7.96 6.65
CA GLN A 64 8.95 8.47 6.95
C GLN A 64 8.93 10.00 6.84
N VAL A 65 8.16 10.52 5.89
CA VAL A 65 7.89 11.96 5.74
C VAL A 65 6.39 12.15 5.52
N ALA A 66 5.83 13.20 6.12
CA ALA A 66 4.43 13.54 5.93
C ALA A 66 4.19 13.84 4.44
N ARG A 67 3.27 13.10 3.84
CA ARG A 67 2.87 13.31 2.45
C ARG A 67 1.37 13.39 2.37
N ASP A 68 0.88 14.40 1.66
CA ASP A 68 -0.51 14.46 1.30
C ASP A 68 -0.80 13.38 0.25
N GLY A 69 -1.67 12.42 0.60
CA GLY A 69 -2.20 11.40 -0.30
C GLY A 69 -3.27 11.94 -1.25
N GLY A 70 -3.57 13.24 -1.17
CA GLY A 70 -4.61 13.92 -1.92
C GLY A 70 -6.00 13.74 -1.29
N PRO A 71 -7.02 14.38 -1.88
CA PRO A 71 -8.38 14.31 -1.38
C PRO A 71 -8.87 12.87 -1.30
N MET A 72 -9.44 12.52 -0.14
CA MET A 72 -10.04 11.22 0.13
C MET A 72 -11.41 11.41 0.79
N ALA A 73 -12.39 10.63 0.35
CA ALA A 73 -13.69 10.51 1.00
C ALA A 73 -13.95 9.04 1.34
N SER A 74 -13.99 8.72 2.64
CA SER A 74 -14.31 7.38 3.13
C SER A 74 -15.83 7.18 3.14
N ALA A 75 -16.30 6.14 2.46
CA ALA A 75 -17.68 5.67 2.53
C ALA A 75 -17.89 4.78 3.77
N GLU A 76 -16.88 3.98 4.12
CA GLU A 76 -16.94 3.06 5.26
C GLU A 76 -15.53 2.87 5.85
N ASN A 77 -15.43 2.72 7.17
CA ASN A 77 -14.19 2.39 7.86
C ASN A 77 -14.34 1.04 8.58
N LEU A 78 -13.37 0.17 8.36
CA LEU A 78 -13.31 -1.19 8.85
C LEU A 78 -12.05 -1.36 9.70
N LYS A 79 -12.08 -2.31 10.63
CA LYS A 79 -10.89 -2.71 11.38
C LYS A 79 -10.08 -3.69 10.54
N GLY A 80 -8.77 -3.47 10.48
CA GLY A 80 -7.83 -4.39 9.84
C GLY A 80 -6.55 -4.57 10.64
N ARG A 81 -5.67 -5.42 10.12
CA ARG A 81 -4.31 -5.61 10.64
C ARG A 81 -3.28 -5.55 9.53
N LEU A 82 -2.16 -4.90 9.82
CA LEU A 82 -1.00 -4.84 8.93
C LEU A 82 0.27 -4.86 9.78
N LEU A 83 1.20 -5.77 9.45
CA LEU A 83 2.46 -5.95 10.21
C LEU A 83 2.22 -6.14 11.72
N GLY A 84 1.15 -6.86 12.09
CA GLY A 84 0.77 -7.11 13.48
C GLY A 84 0.16 -5.92 14.23
N LYS A 85 0.02 -4.75 13.59
CA LYS A 85 -0.60 -3.55 14.17
C LYS A 85 -2.06 -3.43 13.72
N ASN A 86 -2.92 -2.93 14.58
CA ASN A 86 -4.29 -2.56 14.20
C ASN A 86 -4.22 -1.34 13.28
N VAL A 87 -4.94 -1.41 12.17
CA VAL A 87 -5.05 -0.33 11.19
C VAL A 87 -6.52 -0.08 10.83
N VAL A 88 -6.80 1.10 10.29
CA VAL A 88 -8.09 1.37 9.65
C VAL A 88 -7.97 0.95 8.18
N VAL A 89 -8.95 0.18 7.73
CA VAL A 89 -9.18 -0.09 6.31
C VAL A 89 -10.37 0.74 5.89
N SER A 90 -10.16 1.71 5.01
CA SER A 90 -11.23 2.57 4.50
C SER A 90 -11.68 2.06 3.14
N ARG A 91 -12.99 1.86 2.96
CA ARG A 91 -13.62 1.83 1.64
C ARG A 91 -13.92 3.27 1.25
N THR A 92 -13.37 3.74 0.15
CA THR A 92 -13.53 5.14 -0.30
C THR A 92 -14.59 5.25 -1.38
N SER A 93 -15.19 6.42 -1.55
CA SER A 93 -15.90 6.81 -2.78
C SER A 93 -15.06 7.74 -3.66
N HIS A 94 -14.01 8.33 -3.08
CA HIS A 94 -13.06 9.20 -3.75
C HIS A 94 -11.67 8.98 -3.16
N PHE A 95 -10.67 8.83 -4.02
CA PHE A 95 -9.28 8.56 -3.60
C PHE A 95 -8.29 9.21 -4.56
N MET A 96 -7.24 9.83 -4.00
CA MET A 96 -6.21 10.55 -4.77
C MET A 96 -6.80 11.55 -5.78
N GLY A 97 -7.86 12.27 -5.39
CA GLY A 97 -8.49 13.30 -6.24
C GLY A 97 -9.34 12.76 -7.41
N LYS A 98 -9.66 11.45 -7.43
CA LYS A 98 -10.54 10.85 -8.42
C LYS A 98 -11.73 10.14 -7.76
N PRO A 99 -12.95 10.23 -8.33
CA PRO A 99 -14.06 9.36 -7.94
C PRO A 99 -13.69 7.90 -8.24
N GLN A 100 -13.47 7.11 -7.20
CA GLN A 100 -13.13 5.70 -7.31
C GLN A 100 -13.36 5.01 -5.96
N GLU A 101 -13.87 3.79 -6.05
CA GLU A 101 -13.94 2.90 -4.89
C GLU A 101 -12.64 2.11 -4.77
N VAL A 102 -11.91 2.37 -3.67
CA VAL A 102 -10.76 1.56 -3.27
C VAL A 102 -10.93 1.13 -1.83
N LEU A 103 -10.41 -0.05 -1.50
CA LEU A 103 -10.01 -0.36 -0.13
C LEU A 103 -8.60 0.17 0.07
N VAL A 104 -8.38 0.97 1.10
CA VAL A 104 -7.08 1.56 1.40
C VAL A 104 -6.76 1.43 2.88
N THR A 105 -5.50 1.16 3.18
CA THR A 105 -4.95 1.28 4.52
C THR A 105 -3.58 1.91 4.47
N ALA A 106 -3.21 2.62 5.54
CA ALA A 106 -1.89 3.20 5.70
C ALA A 106 -1.33 2.83 7.08
N LEU A 107 -0.01 2.66 7.14
CA LEU A 107 0.70 2.40 8.36
C LEU A 107 2.02 3.16 8.39
N THR A 108 2.23 3.86 9.49
CA THR A 108 3.50 4.52 9.80
C THR A 108 4.35 3.60 10.68
N LEU A 109 5.61 3.42 10.30
CA LEU A 109 6.61 2.63 11.00
C LEU A 109 7.68 3.55 11.57
N GLU A 110 7.96 3.40 12.87
CA GLU A 110 9.03 4.16 13.55
C GLU A 110 10.41 3.50 13.37
N ASN A 111 10.44 2.18 13.19
CA ASN A 111 11.66 1.42 12.95
C ASN A 111 11.38 0.19 12.05
N PRO A 112 11.88 0.15 10.79
CA PRO A 112 12.53 1.26 10.07
C PRO A 112 11.57 2.44 9.87
N ARG A 113 12.10 3.66 9.76
CA ARG A 113 11.29 4.87 9.52
C ARG A 113 10.66 4.83 8.13
N ALA A 114 9.40 4.46 8.03
CA ALA A 114 8.69 4.36 6.75
C ALA A 114 7.21 4.72 6.86
N HIS A 115 6.64 5.19 5.75
CA HIS A 115 5.19 5.26 5.60
C HIS A 115 4.75 4.29 4.51
N VAL A 116 3.78 3.43 4.83
CA VAL A 116 3.25 2.39 3.95
C VAL A 116 1.82 2.75 3.59
N LEU A 117 1.50 2.70 2.31
CA LEU A 117 0.14 2.82 1.79
C LEU A 117 -0.15 1.61 0.91
N ILE A 118 -1.22 0.89 1.21
CA ILE A 118 -1.69 -0.23 0.42
C ILE A 118 -3.12 0.07 0.03
N HIS A 119 -3.42 0.04 -1.26
CA HIS A 119 -4.78 0.20 -1.74
C HIS A 119 -5.10 -0.80 -2.85
N ALA A 120 -6.38 -1.13 -2.97
CA ALA A 120 -6.84 -2.09 -3.95
C ALA A 120 -8.22 -1.75 -4.51
N GLN A 121 -8.45 -2.14 -5.76
CA GLN A 121 -9.70 -2.00 -6.49
C GLN A 121 -10.32 -3.37 -6.74
N LYS A 122 -11.66 -3.40 -6.83
CA LYS A 122 -12.44 -4.58 -7.22
C LYS A 122 -12.03 -5.84 -6.42
N ILE A 123 -11.87 -5.69 -5.12
CA ILE A 123 -11.51 -6.75 -4.17
C ILE A 123 -12.42 -6.66 -2.95
N THR A 124 -12.72 -7.81 -2.33
CA THR A 124 -13.52 -7.83 -1.11
C THR A 124 -12.69 -7.40 0.10
N THR A 125 -13.35 -6.97 1.18
CA THR A 125 -12.67 -6.63 2.44
C THR A 125 -11.90 -7.84 3.00
N GLN A 126 -12.48 -9.04 2.90
CA GLN A 126 -11.85 -10.26 3.38
C GLN A 126 -10.57 -10.59 2.61
N ASP A 127 -10.62 -10.51 1.27
CA ASP A 127 -9.45 -10.77 0.43
C ASP A 127 -8.38 -9.70 0.63
N PHE A 128 -8.79 -8.44 0.81
CA PHE A 128 -7.86 -7.36 1.12
C PHE A 128 -7.16 -7.60 2.46
N GLN A 129 -7.87 -7.98 3.51
CA GLN A 129 -7.25 -8.33 4.79
C GLN A 129 -6.32 -9.54 4.66
N ALA A 130 -6.71 -10.57 3.88
CA ALA A 130 -5.86 -11.73 3.63
C ALA A 130 -4.54 -11.36 2.91
N VAL A 131 -4.56 -10.34 2.04
CA VAL A 131 -3.34 -9.75 1.46
C VAL A 131 -2.51 -9.06 2.53
N LEU A 132 -3.11 -8.22 3.38
CA LEU A 132 -2.40 -7.49 4.44
C LEU A 132 -1.72 -8.43 5.45
N ASP A 133 -2.36 -9.56 5.77
CA ASP A 133 -1.82 -10.58 6.68
C ASP A 133 -0.54 -11.25 6.13
N ARG A 134 -0.33 -11.20 4.81
CA ARG A 134 0.83 -11.77 4.13
C ARG A 134 1.94 -10.73 3.86
N VAL A 135 1.75 -9.48 4.27
CA VAL A 135 2.80 -8.44 4.23
C VAL A 135 3.76 -8.63 5.40
N LYS A 136 5.06 -8.60 5.11
CA LYS A 136 6.14 -8.64 6.10
C LYS A 136 7.18 -7.57 5.80
N LEU A 137 8.02 -7.25 6.77
CA LEU A 137 9.25 -6.51 6.49
C LEU A 137 10.22 -7.44 5.74
N ALA A 138 10.81 -6.94 4.65
CA ALA A 138 11.96 -7.57 4.02
C ALA A 138 13.14 -7.43 4.99
N LYS A 139 13.77 -8.55 5.35
CA LYS A 139 14.94 -8.58 6.24
C LYS A 139 16.17 -8.02 5.55
#